data_AF-A0A537HXQ6-F1
#
_entry.id   AF-A0A537HXQ6-F1
#
_cell.length_a   1.000
_cell.length_b   1.000
_cell.length_c   1.000
_cell.angle_alpha   90.00
_cell.angle_beta   90.00
_cell.angle_gamma   90.00
#
_symmetry.space_group_name_H-M   'P 1'
#
loop_
_entity.id
_entity.type
_entity.pdbx_description
1 polymer ?
#
loop_
_entity_poly.entity_id
_entity_poly.type
_entity_poly.pdbx_seq_one_letter_code
_entity_poly.pdbx_strand_id
1 'polypeptide(L)'
;MRSIQRLCSIAAILLLLLASNSYSQITLTSGTGLISQPAGVVTEIVKKSGITEASLVNTLQSHERVTMYSYIDGFGRPLQSIIAAGSPNGKDIIQFSKYDEFGRATKSYLPFEASTTNGTYQERSTAESNQASFYTTNTTTNKVAYDTKPWAQSEIEQSPMQRMLKQGSVGNNFQTDQHYQMILYRTNESDDNSINGGVRKWSVDGTSSGNYSANDLMVTEAVDDGSDSDPGRTIVFTDKIGRVILKRQKNGSDYFDTYDVYNLSGNVSYVIPPKAVARLNSISTWNVSSVPNLVFSYKYDAKGRVTEKKVPGAGVVYIVYDPLDRVVLVQDAKMRTSNKWFYTKYDSRFRSITEGIYTDATHTSLSSMQSYVDGLSCYGSGTTYYEKRSSSASPWYTNDCFPTSGTEERLYYYYDDYDFDNNGTADLSYTSEGLTGEGTATGKTLGILTGVKTKILGSTNDWLISYTFYDKR
;
A
#
# COMPACT_ATOMS: atom_id res chain seq x y z
N MET A 1 20.53 7.80 -0.19
CA MET A 1 19.17 8.28 -0.53
C MET A 1 18.63 7.58 -1.78
N ARG A 2 18.30 6.28 -1.65
CA ARG A 2 17.60 5.48 -2.67
C ARG A 2 16.80 4.42 -1.93
N SER A 3 15.61 4.75 -1.42
CA SER A 3 14.66 3.73 -0.90
C SER A 3 13.24 4.24 -0.58
N ILE A 4 12.74 5.32 -1.19
CA ILE A 4 11.38 5.84 -0.88
C ILE A 4 10.56 6.08 -2.16
N GLN A 5 10.58 5.14 -3.12
CA GLN A 5 9.69 5.19 -4.29
C GLN A 5 8.96 3.87 -4.58
N ARG A 6 8.77 2.99 -3.58
CA ARG A 6 8.05 1.72 -3.72
C ARG A 6 6.78 1.59 -2.85
N LEU A 7 6.15 2.69 -2.45
CA LEU A 7 5.03 2.64 -1.48
C LEU A 7 3.68 3.20 -1.95
N CYS A 8 3.52 3.57 -3.23
CA CYS A 8 2.23 4.09 -3.73
C CYS A 8 1.56 3.28 -4.85
N SER A 9 1.92 2.00 -5.02
CA SER A 9 1.20 1.10 -5.96
C SER A 9 0.68 -0.18 -5.31
N ILE A 10 0.64 -0.24 -3.97
CA ILE A 10 0.13 -1.42 -3.24
C ILE A 10 -1.32 -1.19 -2.73
N ALA A 11 -1.83 0.05 -2.77
CA ALA A 11 -3.11 0.39 -2.16
C ALA A 11 -4.36 0.17 -3.05
N ALA A 12 -4.21 -0.28 -4.30
CA ALA A 12 -5.35 -0.59 -5.18
C ALA A 12 -5.39 -2.06 -5.64
N ILE A 13 -4.49 -2.92 -5.13
CA ILE A 13 -4.46 -4.38 -5.36
C ILE A 13 -4.62 -5.10 -4.02
N LEU A 14 -5.49 -4.58 -3.15
CA LEU A 14 -5.88 -5.25 -1.90
C LEU A 14 -7.40 -5.25 -1.73
N LEU A 15 -8.13 -5.33 -2.85
CA LEU A 15 -9.58 -5.45 -2.84
C LEU A 15 -10.07 -6.32 -4.00
N LEU A 16 -9.43 -7.47 -4.25
CA LEU A 16 -10.02 -8.56 -5.03
C LEU A 16 -9.20 -9.88 -4.95
N LEU A 17 -8.86 -10.36 -3.75
CA LEU A 17 -8.19 -11.68 -3.59
C LEU A 17 -8.35 -12.24 -2.17
N LEU A 18 -9.59 -12.56 -1.79
CA LEU A 18 -9.88 -13.52 -0.71
C LEU A 18 -11.10 -14.35 -1.13
N ALA A 19 -10.90 -15.20 -2.14
CA ALA A 19 -11.73 -16.38 -2.35
C ALA A 19 -10.86 -17.63 -2.10
N SER A 20 -10.20 -17.67 -0.96
CA SER A 20 -9.78 -18.94 -0.36
C SER A 20 -10.98 -19.43 0.47
N ASN A 21 -11.38 -20.68 0.22
CA ASN A 21 -12.48 -21.36 0.90
C ASN A 21 -12.35 -21.20 2.42
N SER A 22 -13.04 -20.19 2.94
CA SER A 22 -13.20 -19.96 4.36
C SER A 22 -14.41 -20.79 4.76
N TYR A 23 -14.18 -21.99 5.28
CA TYR A 23 -15.22 -22.68 6.00
C TYR A 23 -15.44 -21.93 7.31
N SER A 24 -16.35 -20.95 7.32
CA SER A 24 -16.83 -20.33 8.54
C SER A 24 -17.93 -21.22 9.12
N GLN A 25 -17.64 -21.92 10.21
CA GLN A 25 -18.69 -22.54 11.01
C GLN A 25 -19.11 -21.53 12.09
N ILE A 26 -20.37 -21.09 12.05
CA ILE A 26 -21.01 -20.43 13.20
C ILE A 26 -21.52 -21.56 14.09
N THR A 27 -20.77 -21.91 15.13
CA THR A 27 -21.26 -22.81 16.18
C THR A 27 -21.93 -21.96 17.25
N LEU A 28 -23.27 -21.86 17.20
CA LEU A 28 -24.08 -21.31 18.28
C LEU A 28 -24.26 -22.40 19.35
N THR A 29 -23.39 -22.40 20.36
CA THR A 29 -23.60 -23.24 21.54
C THR A 29 -24.64 -22.55 22.43
N SER A 30 -25.93 -22.91 22.30
CA SER A 30 -26.95 -22.51 23.26
C SER A 30 -26.82 -23.36 24.53
N GLY A 31 -25.89 -22.99 25.41
CA GLY A 31 -25.87 -23.47 26.78
C GLY A 31 -26.84 -22.66 27.64
N THR A 32 -27.72 -23.32 28.40
CA THR A 32 -28.60 -22.72 29.41
C THR A 32 -27.83 -22.24 30.66
N GLY A 33 -26.58 -21.81 30.49
CA GLY A 33 -25.73 -21.25 31.54
C GLY A 33 -25.57 -19.75 31.35
N LEU A 34 -25.33 -19.04 32.44
CA LEU A 34 -24.79 -17.67 32.40
C LEU A 34 -23.68 -17.62 31.33
N ILE A 35 -23.72 -16.62 30.46
CA ILE A 35 -22.75 -16.45 29.38
C ILE A 35 -21.37 -16.30 30.04
N SER A 36 -20.60 -17.39 30.07
CA SER A 36 -19.34 -17.48 30.82
C SER A 36 -18.19 -16.76 30.10
N GLN A 37 -18.34 -16.49 28.80
CA GLN A 37 -17.36 -15.78 27.99
C GLN A 37 -18.06 -14.84 26.99
N PRO A 38 -17.46 -13.68 26.67
CA PRO A 38 -17.96 -12.80 25.62
C PRO A 38 -18.09 -13.54 24.28
N ALA A 39 -18.92 -13.01 23.39
CA ALA A 39 -18.97 -13.50 22.01
C ALA A 39 -17.58 -13.39 21.37
N GLY A 40 -17.22 -14.35 20.52
CA GLY A 40 -15.92 -14.33 19.87
C GLY A 40 -15.87 -15.21 18.63
N VAL A 41 -14.84 -14.96 17.80
CA VAL A 41 -14.53 -15.72 16.60
C VAL A 41 -13.31 -16.59 16.88
N VAL A 42 -13.38 -17.86 16.49
CA VAL A 42 -12.24 -18.78 16.54
C VAL A 42 -11.73 -18.99 15.12
N THR A 43 -10.44 -18.74 14.93
CA THR A 43 -9.73 -18.96 13.67
C THR A 43 -8.68 -20.03 13.88
N GLU A 44 -8.71 -21.07 13.04
CA GLU A 44 -7.71 -22.14 13.07
C GLU A 44 -6.87 -22.12 11.78
N ILE A 45 -5.56 -22.00 11.94
CA ILE A 45 -4.60 -22.11 10.83
C ILE A 45 -3.99 -23.51 10.89
N VAL A 46 -4.37 -24.34 9.93
CA VAL A 46 -3.87 -25.71 9.81
C VAL A 46 -2.48 -25.71 9.17
N LYS A 47 -1.49 -26.25 9.86
CA LYS A 47 -0.10 -26.38 9.38
C LYS A 47 0.19 -27.77 8.80
N LYS A 48 -0.63 -28.76 9.13
CA LYS A 48 -0.50 -30.14 8.64
C LYS A 48 -1.18 -30.33 7.29
N SER A 49 -0.42 -30.87 6.33
CA SER A 49 -0.97 -31.24 5.02
C SER A 49 -1.93 -32.43 5.12
N GLY A 50 -2.90 -32.52 4.21
CA GLY A 50 -3.82 -33.65 4.10
C GLY A 50 -5.09 -33.53 4.94
N ILE A 51 -5.34 -32.38 5.58
CA ILE A 51 -6.58 -32.12 6.32
C ILE A 51 -7.59 -31.50 5.36
N THR A 52 -8.58 -32.29 4.94
CA THR A 52 -9.61 -31.89 3.97
C THR A 52 -11.00 -31.74 4.58
N GLU A 53 -11.18 -32.17 5.84
CA GLU A 53 -12.44 -32.08 6.56
C GLU A 53 -12.29 -31.25 7.83
N ALA A 54 -13.31 -30.44 8.15
CA ALA A 54 -13.32 -29.59 9.34
C ALA A 54 -13.29 -30.38 10.65
N SER A 55 -13.90 -31.57 10.68
CA SER A 55 -13.90 -32.49 11.83
C SER A 55 -12.49 -32.90 12.26
N LEU A 56 -11.58 -33.08 11.29
CA LEU A 56 -10.21 -33.49 11.51
C LEU A 56 -9.36 -32.37 12.15
N VAL A 57 -9.76 -31.10 11.99
CA VAL A 57 -9.02 -29.97 12.58
C VAL A 57 -9.01 -30.03 14.10
N ASN A 58 -10.09 -30.52 14.72
CA ASN A 58 -10.20 -30.70 16.17
C ASN A 58 -9.26 -31.78 16.73
N THR A 59 -8.76 -32.68 15.87
CA THR A 59 -7.86 -33.77 16.26
C THR A 59 -6.38 -33.40 16.17
N LEU A 60 -6.07 -32.23 15.60
CA LEU A 60 -4.70 -31.78 15.38
C LEU A 60 -4.02 -31.34 16.69
N GLN A 61 -2.74 -31.68 16.81
CA GLN A 61 -1.92 -31.25 17.94
C GLN A 61 -1.54 -29.76 17.83
N SER A 62 -1.12 -29.15 18.94
CA SER A 62 -0.78 -27.71 19.02
C SER A 62 0.34 -27.26 18.08
N HIS A 63 1.19 -28.16 17.61
CA HIS A 63 2.22 -27.82 16.60
C HIS A 63 1.72 -27.98 15.15
N GLU A 64 0.60 -28.69 14.97
CA GLU A 64 -0.02 -28.99 13.67
C GLU A 64 -1.13 -27.99 13.30
N ARG A 65 -1.57 -27.17 14.26
CA ARG A 65 -2.50 -26.06 14.07
C ARG A 65 -2.17 -24.89 14.98
N VAL A 66 -2.58 -23.68 14.58
CA VAL A 66 -2.60 -22.50 15.45
C VAL A 66 -4.05 -22.10 15.64
N THR A 67 -4.50 -22.01 16.89
CA THR A 67 -5.86 -21.58 17.24
C THR A 67 -5.81 -20.15 17.79
N MET A 68 -6.59 -19.26 17.18
CA MET A 68 -6.70 -17.86 17.56
C MET A 68 -8.13 -17.57 18.00
N TYR A 69 -8.30 -16.96 19.17
CA TYR A 69 -9.58 -16.51 19.69
C TYR A 69 -9.63 -14.98 19.61
N SER A 70 -10.70 -14.44 19.04
CA SER A 70 -10.96 -13.00 18.99
C SER A 70 -12.29 -12.71 19.69
N TYR A 71 -12.23 -12.23 20.93
CA TYR A 71 -13.39 -11.87 21.72
C TYR A 71 -13.82 -10.44 21.41
N ILE A 72 -15.13 -10.22 21.32
CA ILE A 72 -15.77 -8.95 21.03
C ILE A 72 -16.79 -8.59 22.10
N ASP A 73 -17.09 -7.29 22.23
CA ASP A 73 -18.19 -6.82 23.07
C ASP A 73 -19.54 -6.82 22.34
N GLY A 74 -20.60 -6.40 23.04
CA GLY A 74 -21.96 -6.30 22.47
C GLY A 74 -22.11 -5.29 21.33
N PHE A 75 -21.10 -4.45 21.08
CA PHE A 75 -21.05 -3.50 19.97
C PHE A 75 -20.12 -3.96 18.84
N GLY A 76 -19.58 -5.19 18.94
CA GLY A 76 -18.67 -5.76 17.95
C GLY A 76 -17.24 -5.24 18.02
N ARG A 77 -16.85 -4.53 19.09
CA ARG A 77 -15.48 -4.03 19.27
C ARG A 77 -14.58 -5.12 19.86
N PRO A 78 -13.32 -5.26 19.41
CA PRO A 78 -12.42 -6.31 19.90
C PRO A 78 -12.03 -6.08 21.37
N LEU A 79 -12.35 -7.03 22.23
CA LEU A 79 -11.94 -7.02 23.64
C LEU A 79 -10.57 -7.66 23.84
N GLN A 80 -10.33 -8.81 23.20
CA GLN A 80 -9.13 -9.60 23.43
C GLN A 80 -8.85 -10.53 22.24
N SER A 81 -7.60 -10.58 21.81
CA SER A 81 -7.06 -11.55 20.86
C SER A 81 -6.13 -12.49 21.60
N ILE A 82 -6.32 -13.80 21.45
CA ILE A 82 -5.53 -14.84 22.12
C ILE A 82 -5.02 -15.83 21.09
N ILE A 83 -3.71 -16.04 21.05
CA ILE A 83 -3.10 -17.18 20.34
C ILE A 83 -2.93 -18.29 21.37
N ALA A 84 -3.76 -19.33 21.26
CA ALA A 84 -3.76 -20.43 22.23
C ALA A 84 -2.51 -21.28 22.09
N ALA A 85 -1.84 -21.54 23.22
CA ALA A 85 -0.56 -22.26 23.28
C ALA A 85 0.51 -21.76 22.28
N GLY A 86 0.48 -20.46 21.94
CA GLY A 86 1.32 -19.85 20.91
C GLY A 86 2.75 -19.53 21.35
N SER A 87 3.03 -19.51 22.65
CA SER A 87 4.36 -19.20 23.16
C SER A 87 5.33 -20.40 23.09
N PRO A 88 6.66 -20.19 23.18
CA PRO A 88 7.63 -21.28 23.25
C PRO A 88 7.40 -22.27 24.39
N ASN A 89 6.74 -21.83 25.47
CA ASN A 89 6.38 -22.65 26.62
C ASN A 89 4.99 -23.31 26.49
N GLY A 90 4.35 -23.19 25.33
CA GLY A 90 2.99 -23.69 25.09
C GLY A 90 1.92 -22.89 25.84
N LYS A 91 2.20 -21.63 26.17
CA LYS A 91 1.28 -20.73 26.87
C LYS A 91 0.54 -19.82 25.90
N ASP A 92 -0.59 -19.28 26.35
CA ASP A 92 -1.39 -18.34 25.57
C ASP A 92 -0.67 -17.00 25.42
N ILE A 93 -0.68 -16.44 24.22
CA ILE A 93 -0.25 -15.05 23.97
C ILE A 93 -1.51 -14.19 23.89
N ILE A 94 -1.66 -13.25 24.80
CA ILE A 94 -2.86 -12.42 24.94
C ILE A 94 -2.54 -10.97 24.58
N GLN A 95 -3.37 -10.38 23.72
CA GLN A 95 -3.45 -8.94 23.49
C GLN A 95 -4.87 -8.47 23.81
N PHE A 96 -5.04 -7.44 24.63
CA PHE A 96 -6.36 -6.94 25.02
C PHE A 96 -6.50 -5.45 24.72
N SER A 97 -7.76 -5.02 24.62
CA SER A 97 -8.12 -3.62 24.41
C SER A 97 -8.98 -3.09 25.56
N LYS A 98 -8.82 -1.80 25.84
CA LYS A 98 -9.65 -1.07 26.79
C LYS A 98 -10.28 0.11 26.10
N TYR A 99 -11.57 0.26 26.33
CA TYR A 99 -12.36 1.37 25.83
C TYR A 99 -12.76 2.29 26.98
N ASP A 100 -12.77 3.58 26.73
CA ASP A 100 -13.36 4.57 27.64
C ASP A 100 -14.89 4.57 27.57
N GLU A 101 -15.54 5.45 28.33
CA GLU A 101 -17.00 5.60 28.39
C GLU A 101 -17.63 5.96 27.04
N PHE A 102 -16.84 6.57 26.15
CA PHE A 102 -17.26 6.94 24.79
C PHE A 102 -16.92 5.84 23.77
N GLY A 103 -16.34 4.72 24.21
CA GLY A 103 -16.02 3.60 23.35
C GLY A 103 -14.71 3.71 22.57
N ARG A 104 -13.83 4.61 22.97
CA ARG A 104 -12.55 4.89 22.30
C ARG A 104 -11.42 4.09 22.94
N ALA A 105 -10.52 3.54 22.12
CA ALA A 105 -9.30 2.89 22.59
C ALA A 105 -8.15 3.91 22.70
N THR A 106 -8.01 4.52 23.87
CA THR A 106 -6.94 5.50 24.15
C THR A 106 -5.62 4.87 24.59
N LYS A 107 -5.61 3.55 24.81
CA LYS A 107 -4.40 2.79 25.14
C LYS A 107 -4.25 1.59 24.22
N SER A 108 -3.04 1.40 23.72
CA SER A 108 -2.62 0.22 22.97
C SER A 108 -1.66 -0.59 23.83
N TYR A 109 -2.12 -1.73 24.32
CA TYR A 109 -1.38 -2.59 25.23
C TYR A 109 -0.50 -3.58 24.46
N LEU A 110 0.72 -3.82 24.95
CA LEU A 110 1.58 -4.88 24.43
C LEU A 110 1.03 -6.28 24.72
N PRO A 111 1.23 -7.25 23.82
CA PRO A 111 0.86 -8.64 24.09
C PRO A 111 1.73 -9.27 25.17
N PHE A 112 1.21 -10.19 25.95
CA PHE A 112 1.97 -10.89 27.00
C PHE A 112 1.70 -12.40 27.00
N GLU A 113 2.66 -13.17 27.55
CA GLU A 113 2.47 -14.60 27.80
C GLU A 113 1.64 -14.78 29.09
N ALA A 114 0.47 -15.41 28.96
CA ALA A 114 -0.38 -15.74 30.09
C ALA A 114 -0.02 -17.10 30.71
N SER A 115 -0.57 -17.42 31.88
CA SER A 115 -0.39 -18.75 32.49
C SER A 115 -1.30 -19.83 31.88
N THR A 116 -2.31 -19.42 31.11
CA THR A 116 -3.32 -20.26 30.45
C THR A 116 -2.78 -20.91 29.17
N THR A 117 -3.48 -21.94 28.68
CA THR A 117 -3.08 -22.73 27.47
C THR A 117 -4.24 -23.00 26.52
N ASN A 118 -5.44 -22.49 26.82
CA ASN A 118 -6.70 -22.96 26.24
C ASN A 118 -7.47 -21.85 25.52
N GLY A 119 -6.93 -20.63 25.45
CA GLY A 119 -7.59 -19.52 24.78
C GLY A 119 -8.82 -18.97 25.50
N THR A 120 -8.97 -19.24 26.80
CA THR A 120 -10.08 -18.73 27.62
C THR A 120 -10.00 -17.22 27.76
N TYR A 121 -11.14 -16.54 27.62
CA TYR A 121 -11.24 -15.10 27.89
C TYR A 121 -10.73 -14.77 29.31
N GLN A 122 -9.86 -13.76 29.41
CA GLN A 122 -9.48 -13.19 30.70
C GLN A 122 -10.20 -11.87 30.92
N GLU A 123 -10.88 -11.77 32.06
CA GLU A 123 -11.48 -10.53 32.53
C GLU A 123 -10.46 -9.39 32.51
N ARG A 124 -10.92 -8.20 32.12
CA ARG A 124 -10.04 -7.06 31.82
C ARG A 124 -9.07 -6.72 32.95
N SER A 125 -9.53 -6.69 34.20
CA SER A 125 -8.69 -6.37 35.37
C SER A 125 -7.58 -7.40 35.59
N THR A 126 -7.87 -8.68 35.31
CA THR A 126 -6.92 -9.77 35.40
C THR A 126 -5.89 -9.69 34.26
N ALA A 127 -6.33 -9.40 33.04
CA ALA A 127 -5.44 -9.20 31.90
C ALA A 127 -4.47 -8.02 32.12
N GLU A 128 -4.96 -6.87 32.62
CA GLU A 128 -4.12 -5.71 32.97
C GLU A 128 -3.08 -6.07 34.04
N SER A 129 -3.48 -6.79 35.08
CA SER A 129 -2.59 -7.18 36.19
C SER A 129 -1.52 -8.20 35.75
N ASN A 130 -1.92 -9.18 34.93
CA ASN A 130 -1.03 -10.20 34.38
C ASN A 130 -0.01 -9.57 33.41
N GLN A 131 -0.45 -8.67 32.54
CA GLN A 131 0.43 -7.94 31.64
C GLN A 131 1.45 -7.10 32.41
N ALA A 132 1.00 -6.33 33.41
CA ALA A 132 1.89 -5.55 34.25
C ALA A 132 2.94 -6.43 34.94
N SER A 133 2.52 -7.59 35.47
CA SER A 133 3.43 -8.55 36.09
C SER A 133 4.43 -9.15 35.08
N PHE A 134 4.00 -9.45 33.85
CA PHE A 134 4.89 -9.97 32.80
C PHE A 134 6.02 -9.00 32.46
N TYR A 135 5.72 -7.70 32.35
CA TYR A 135 6.71 -6.67 32.00
C TYR A 135 7.49 -6.09 33.19
N THR A 136 7.07 -6.37 34.43
CA THR A 136 7.77 -5.93 35.65
C THR A 136 8.52 -7.07 36.37
N THR A 137 8.32 -8.33 35.98
CA THR A 137 9.05 -9.46 36.58
C THR A 137 10.41 -9.60 35.89
N ASN A 138 11.43 -8.92 36.43
CA ASN A 138 12.81 -8.98 35.93
C ASN A 138 13.40 -10.38 36.11
N THR A 139 13.67 -11.07 35.00
CA THR A 139 14.71 -12.12 34.97
C THR A 139 15.67 -11.81 33.82
N THR A 140 16.97 -11.81 34.11
CA THR A 140 18.04 -11.71 33.11
C THR A 140 17.99 -12.83 32.05
N THR A 141 17.13 -13.83 32.28
CA THR A 141 16.91 -15.02 31.45
C THR A 141 15.96 -14.78 30.28
N ASN A 142 14.94 -13.94 30.42
CA ASN A 142 13.81 -13.93 29.48
C ASN A 142 13.94 -12.92 28.31
N LYS A 143 14.97 -12.06 28.30
CA LYS A 143 15.20 -11.00 27.29
C LYS A 143 13.97 -10.10 27.00
N VAL A 144 12.99 -10.08 27.90
CA VAL A 144 11.80 -9.21 27.83
C VAL A 144 12.20 -7.83 28.38
N ALA A 145 11.79 -6.76 27.69
CA ALA A 145 12.02 -5.41 28.15
C ALA A 145 11.26 -5.17 29.48
N TYR A 146 11.96 -4.67 30.49
CA TYR A 146 11.35 -4.30 31.76
C TYR A 146 10.71 -2.92 31.64
N ASP A 147 9.39 -2.82 31.88
CA ASP A 147 8.68 -1.55 31.84
C ASP A 147 7.44 -1.55 32.76
N THR A 148 7.19 -0.44 33.44
CA THR A 148 6.01 -0.23 34.29
C THR A 148 4.79 0.24 33.50
N LYS A 149 4.99 0.69 32.25
CA LYS A 149 3.94 1.12 31.32
C LYS A 149 4.10 0.42 29.96
N PRO A 150 3.84 -0.91 29.87
CA PRO A 150 3.87 -1.69 28.62
C PRO A 150 2.68 -1.41 27.69
N TRP A 151 2.39 -0.13 27.47
CA TRP A 151 1.35 0.35 26.58
C TRP A 151 1.72 1.72 26.02
N ALA A 152 1.21 2.03 24.83
CA ALA A 152 1.18 3.37 24.29
C ALA A 152 -0.15 4.03 24.66
N GLN A 153 -0.12 5.33 24.98
CA GLN A 153 -1.32 6.11 25.33
C GLN A 153 -1.52 7.26 24.33
N SER A 154 -2.77 7.53 23.99
CA SER A 154 -3.19 8.70 23.23
C SER A 154 -4.08 9.62 24.05
N GLU A 155 -3.91 10.93 23.86
CA GLU A 155 -4.80 11.96 24.37
C GLU A 155 -5.60 12.54 23.21
N ILE A 156 -6.92 12.56 23.38
CA ILE A 156 -7.88 12.99 22.37
C ILE A 156 -8.65 14.20 22.92
N GLU A 157 -8.95 15.15 22.05
CA GLU A 157 -9.77 16.32 22.34
C GLU A 157 -11.15 15.91 22.88
N GLN A 158 -11.59 16.53 23.98
CA GLN A 158 -12.92 16.33 24.56
C GLN A 158 -13.98 17.18 23.83
N SER A 159 -13.91 17.18 22.50
CA SER A 159 -14.90 17.80 21.63
C SER A 159 -15.63 16.70 20.85
N PRO A 160 -16.82 16.99 20.28
CA PRO A 160 -17.49 16.07 19.37
C PRO A 160 -16.63 15.65 18.16
N MET A 161 -15.58 16.42 17.83
CA MET A 161 -14.67 16.11 16.73
C MET A 161 -13.63 15.04 17.07
N GLN A 162 -13.40 14.76 18.36
CA GLN A 162 -12.53 13.68 18.85
C GLN A 162 -11.15 13.60 18.16
N ARG A 163 -10.50 14.76 17.99
CA ARG A 163 -9.20 14.84 17.31
C ARG A 163 -8.05 14.41 18.21
N MET A 164 -7.05 13.74 17.62
CA MET A 164 -5.82 13.35 18.33
C MET A 164 -5.04 14.61 18.74
N LEU A 165 -4.69 14.73 20.02
CA LEU A 165 -3.88 15.83 20.55
C LEU A 165 -2.46 15.39 20.88
N LYS A 166 -2.29 14.23 21.52
CA LYS A 166 -0.97 13.66 21.82
C LYS A 166 -0.96 12.15 21.64
N GLN A 167 0.20 11.63 21.27
CA GLN A 167 0.47 10.21 21.12
C GLN A 167 1.80 9.90 21.81
N GLY A 168 1.73 9.17 22.92
CA GLY A 168 2.88 8.51 23.50
C GLY A 168 3.20 7.22 22.74
N SER A 169 4.40 6.69 22.98
CA SER A 169 4.80 5.34 22.60
C SER A 169 4.81 4.40 23.81
N VAL A 170 5.21 3.15 23.57
CA VAL A 170 5.34 2.18 24.65
C VAL A 170 6.48 2.59 25.58
N GLY A 171 6.20 2.48 26.88
CA GLY A 171 7.20 2.52 27.93
C GLY A 171 7.13 3.75 28.81
N ASN A 172 7.70 3.65 30.01
CA ASN A 172 7.51 4.64 31.07
C ASN A 172 7.89 6.07 30.64
N ASN A 173 8.95 6.18 29.83
CA ASN A 173 9.47 7.48 29.39
C ASN A 173 8.73 8.07 28.19
N PHE A 174 7.91 7.28 27.49
CA PHE A 174 7.27 7.66 26.23
C PHE A 174 5.77 7.89 26.37
N GLN A 175 5.34 8.32 27.54
CA GLN A 175 3.92 8.58 27.80
C GLN A 175 3.55 10.03 27.46
N THR A 176 2.25 10.32 27.43
CA THR A 176 1.70 11.63 27.04
C THR A 176 2.01 12.78 28.00
N ASP A 177 2.62 12.48 29.14
CA ASP A 177 3.15 13.39 30.14
C ASP A 177 4.69 13.53 30.11
N GLN A 178 5.37 12.77 29.24
CA GLN A 178 6.84 12.76 29.10
C GLN A 178 7.25 12.97 27.64
N HIS A 179 7.72 11.93 26.94
CA HIS A 179 8.01 11.99 25.51
C HIS A 179 6.81 11.57 24.67
N TYR A 180 6.26 12.50 23.90
CA TYR A 180 5.06 12.29 23.10
C TYR A 180 5.07 13.12 21.85
N GLN A 181 4.48 12.59 20.79
CA GLN A 181 4.14 13.37 19.62
C GLN A 181 2.87 14.16 19.90
N MET A 182 2.83 15.43 19.55
CA MET A 182 1.65 16.27 19.67
C MET A 182 1.20 16.75 18.30
N ILE A 183 -0.12 16.87 18.15
CA ILE A 183 -0.75 17.48 17.00
C ILE A 183 -1.45 18.77 17.43
N LEU A 184 -1.03 19.88 16.86
CA LEU A 184 -1.65 21.19 17.06
C LEU A 184 -2.58 21.50 15.87
N TYR A 185 -3.76 22.01 16.17
CA TYR A 185 -4.71 22.46 15.16
C TYR A 185 -4.96 23.96 15.34
N ARG A 186 -4.70 24.73 14.30
CA ARG A 186 -4.93 26.17 14.28
C ARG A 186 -5.34 26.63 12.88
N THR A 187 -5.61 27.91 12.73
CA THR A 187 -5.68 28.56 11.43
C THR A 187 -4.33 29.14 11.05
N ASN A 188 -4.12 29.41 9.76
CA ASN A 188 -2.88 30.05 9.32
C ASN A 188 -2.81 31.50 9.82
N GLU A 189 -1.62 31.96 10.17
CA GLU A 189 -1.37 33.26 10.79
C GLU A 189 -0.62 34.19 9.81
N SER A 190 -0.52 35.48 10.15
CA SER A 190 0.28 36.43 9.35
C SER A 190 1.75 36.01 9.25
N ASP A 191 2.28 35.43 10.32
CA ASP A 191 3.69 35.12 10.47
C ASP A 191 4.10 33.92 9.61
N ASP A 192 3.16 33.02 9.26
CA ASP A 192 3.40 31.93 8.32
C ASP A 192 3.84 32.45 6.93
N ASN A 193 3.48 33.69 6.60
CA ASN A 193 3.86 34.36 5.36
C ASN A 193 5.29 34.92 5.35
N SER A 194 5.97 34.95 6.50
CA SER A 194 7.37 35.41 6.60
C SER A 194 8.39 34.35 6.18
N ILE A 195 8.00 33.07 6.15
CA ILE A 195 8.87 31.93 5.87
C ILE A 195 8.83 31.58 4.37
N ASN A 196 10.00 31.43 3.73
CA ASN A 196 10.15 30.95 2.34
C ASN A 196 9.31 31.69 1.29
N GLY A 197 9.06 32.99 1.49
CA GLY A 197 8.21 33.78 0.60
C GLY A 197 6.70 33.62 0.86
N GLY A 198 6.32 32.92 1.92
CA GLY A 198 4.98 32.80 2.47
C GLY A 198 4.12 31.71 1.87
N VAL A 199 2.90 31.52 2.38
CA VAL A 199 1.98 30.46 1.96
C VAL A 199 1.27 30.90 0.68
N ARG A 200 1.83 30.53 -0.47
CA ARG A 200 1.43 31.03 -1.80
C ARG A 200 0.08 30.49 -2.28
N LYS A 201 -0.71 31.35 -2.96
CA LYS A 201 -1.92 31.00 -3.72
C LYS A 201 -1.54 30.67 -5.16
N TRP A 202 -1.52 29.39 -5.51
CA TRP A 202 -1.23 28.93 -6.86
C TRP A 202 -2.48 28.85 -7.73
N SER A 203 -2.38 29.39 -8.93
CA SER A 203 -3.34 29.24 -10.03
C SER A 203 -3.11 27.92 -10.76
N VAL A 204 -4.13 27.48 -11.50
CA VAL A 204 -4.12 26.21 -12.26
C VAL A 204 -3.02 26.18 -13.33
N ASP A 205 -2.62 27.33 -13.85
CA ASP A 205 -1.53 27.48 -14.83
C ASP A 205 -0.12 27.41 -14.20
N GLY A 206 -0.03 27.22 -12.88
CA GLY A 206 1.22 27.17 -12.15
C GLY A 206 1.87 28.54 -11.93
N THR A 207 1.11 29.63 -12.04
CA THR A 207 1.51 30.96 -11.55
C THR A 207 1.00 31.18 -10.12
N SER A 208 1.66 32.05 -9.36
CA SER A 208 1.16 32.49 -8.05
C SER A 208 1.28 34.01 -7.94
N SER A 209 0.15 34.69 -7.71
CA SER A 209 0.05 36.15 -7.64
C SER A 209 -0.02 36.71 -6.21
N GLY A 210 -0.14 35.86 -5.19
CA GLY A 210 -0.27 36.31 -3.80
C GLY A 210 -0.16 35.18 -2.79
N ASN A 211 -0.39 35.51 -1.52
CA ASN A 211 -0.36 34.57 -0.40
C ASN A 211 -1.75 34.42 0.22
N TYR A 212 -1.97 33.33 0.95
CA TYR A 212 -3.12 33.15 1.83
C TYR A 212 -3.09 34.18 2.96
N SER A 213 -4.24 34.83 3.18
CA SER A 213 -4.43 35.75 4.31
C SER A 213 -4.59 34.93 5.58
N ALA A 214 -4.32 35.53 6.74
CA ALA A 214 -4.56 34.86 8.02
C ALA A 214 -6.02 34.37 8.10
N ASN A 215 -6.22 33.18 8.66
CA ASN A 215 -7.52 32.49 8.78
C ASN A 215 -8.15 31.99 7.47
N ASP A 216 -7.42 31.99 6.35
CA ASP A 216 -7.90 31.39 5.09
C ASP A 216 -7.81 29.85 5.06
N LEU A 217 -6.83 29.28 5.77
CA LEU A 217 -6.44 27.87 5.75
C LEU A 217 -6.48 27.24 7.15
N MET A 218 -6.73 25.94 7.17
CA MET A 218 -6.57 25.11 8.37
C MET A 218 -5.16 24.57 8.42
N VAL A 219 -4.53 24.63 9.60
CA VAL A 219 -3.15 24.21 9.82
C VAL A 219 -3.12 23.11 10.86
N THR A 220 -2.45 22.03 10.50
CA THR A 220 -2.15 20.91 11.39
C THR A 220 -0.65 20.80 11.53
N GLU A 221 -0.16 20.68 12.75
CA GLU A 221 1.26 20.61 13.02
C GLU A 221 1.59 19.40 13.87
N ALA A 222 2.59 18.63 13.45
CA ALA A 222 3.16 17.55 14.23
C ALA A 222 4.49 18.00 14.85
N VAL A 223 4.62 17.80 16.16
CA VAL A 223 5.79 18.14 16.99
C VAL A 223 6.10 16.97 17.93
N ASP A 224 7.37 16.78 18.32
CA ASP A 224 7.87 15.61 19.08
C ASP A 224 7.90 15.82 20.61
N ASP A 225 7.62 17.04 21.09
CA ASP A 225 7.56 17.35 22.54
C ASP A 225 6.73 18.59 22.90
N GLY A 226 6.06 19.22 21.92
CA GLY A 226 5.29 20.44 22.12
C GLY A 226 6.15 21.70 22.31
N SER A 227 7.48 21.62 22.22
CA SER A 227 8.36 22.79 22.34
C SER A 227 8.43 23.58 21.02
N ASP A 228 8.40 24.92 21.10
CA ASP A 228 8.60 25.79 19.93
C ASP A 228 9.99 25.61 19.28
N SER A 229 10.94 25.12 20.08
CA SER A 229 12.31 24.79 19.67
C SER A 229 12.46 23.45 18.95
N ASP A 230 11.39 22.67 18.80
CA ASP A 230 11.47 21.35 18.17
C ASP A 230 12.13 21.45 16.77
N PRO A 231 13.28 20.77 16.56
CA PRO A 231 14.00 20.82 15.30
C PRO A 231 13.29 20.05 14.17
N GLY A 232 12.28 19.22 14.46
CA GLY A 232 11.64 18.28 13.53
C GLY A 232 10.17 18.54 13.22
N ARG A 233 9.67 19.78 13.40
CA ARG A 233 8.25 20.13 13.20
C ARG A 233 7.78 19.94 11.74
N THR A 234 6.60 19.35 11.57
CA THR A 234 5.91 19.28 10.27
C THR A 234 4.61 20.06 10.33
N ILE A 235 4.46 21.05 9.45
CA ILE A 235 3.30 21.94 9.36
C ILE A 235 2.59 21.65 8.03
N VAL A 236 1.29 21.39 8.07
CA VAL A 236 0.46 21.08 6.91
C VAL A 236 -0.66 22.10 6.81
N PHE A 237 -0.69 22.85 5.71
CA PHE A 237 -1.73 23.81 5.40
C PHE A 237 -2.75 23.17 4.47
N THR A 238 -4.01 23.23 4.86
CA THR A 238 -5.15 22.66 4.13
C THR A 238 -6.19 23.72 3.83
N ASP A 239 -6.82 23.61 2.65
CA ASP A 239 -7.93 24.49 2.30
C ASP A 239 -9.24 24.08 2.98
N LYS A 240 -10.30 24.86 2.76
CA LYS A 240 -11.63 24.65 3.37
C LYS A 240 -12.33 23.37 2.91
N ILE A 241 -11.84 22.72 1.85
CA ILE A 241 -12.36 21.44 1.35
C ILE A 241 -11.44 20.27 1.70
N GLY A 242 -10.39 20.49 2.50
CA GLY A 242 -9.51 19.45 3.03
C GLY A 242 -8.33 19.08 2.13
N ARG A 243 -8.05 19.83 1.06
CA ARG A 243 -6.88 19.57 0.19
C ARG A 243 -5.62 20.18 0.81
N VAL A 244 -4.53 19.43 0.79
CA VAL A 244 -3.21 19.91 1.25
C VAL A 244 -2.65 20.90 0.24
N ILE A 245 -2.43 22.15 0.65
CA ILE A 245 -1.87 23.20 -0.21
C ILE A 245 -0.34 23.27 -0.06
N LEU A 246 0.14 23.18 1.17
CA LEU A 246 1.55 23.30 1.51
C LEU A 246 1.87 22.32 2.64
N LYS A 247 2.92 21.53 2.44
CA LYS A 247 3.61 20.81 3.52
C LYS A 247 4.95 21.50 3.77
N ARG A 248 5.15 21.99 5.00
CA ARG A 248 6.37 22.65 5.45
C ARG A 248 7.04 21.79 6.51
N GLN A 249 8.29 21.42 6.28
CA GLN A 249 9.08 20.62 7.22
C GLN A 249 10.23 21.47 7.76
N LYS A 250 10.35 21.55 9.08
CA LYS A 250 11.47 22.19 9.77
C LYS A 250 12.57 21.15 9.97
N ASN A 251 13.82 21.56 9.77
CA ASN A 251 15.00 20.78 10.13
C ASN A 251 16.04 21.74 10.72
N GLY A 252 16.16 21.73 12.05
CA GLY A 252 16.93 22.74 12.77
C GLY A 252 16.31 24.13 12.58
N SER A 253 17.05 25.07 12.00
CA SER A 253 16.55 26.43 11.71
C SER A 253 15.92 26.58 10.33
N ASP A 254 16.09 25.60 9.44
CA ASP A 254 15.66 25.68 8.05
C ASP A 254 14.25 25.13 7.86
N TYR A 255 13.52 25.73 6.92
CA TYR A 255 12.19 25.26 6.50
C TYR A 255 12.22 24.78 5.04
N PHE A 256 11.58 23.65 4.80
CA PHE A 256 11.46 23.01 3.49
C PHE A 256 10.00 22.90 3.09
N ASP A 257 9.63 23.67 2.07
CA ASP A 257 8.25 23.80 1.60
C ASP A 257 8.00 22.91 0.39
N THR A 258 6.91 22.15 0.41
CA THR A 258 6.40 21.39 -0.75
C THR A 258 4.97 21.82 -1.03
N TYR A 259 4.72 22.37 -2.22
CA TYR A 259 3.37 22.76 -2.63
C TYR A 259 2.72 21.71 -3.52
N ASP A 260 1.43 21.48 -3.30
CA ASP A 260 0.57 20.73 -4.21
C ASP A 260 -0.40 21.72 -4.89
N VAL A 261 -0.31 21.80 -6.22
CA VAL A 261 -1.14 22.69 -7.04
C VAL A 261 -2.20 21.86 -7.74
N TYR A 262 -3.46 22.22 -7.54
CA TYR A 262 -4.61 21.49 -8.05
C TYR A 262 -5.18 22.13 -9.31
N ASN A 263 -5.70 21.30 -10.22
CA ASN A 263 -6.55 21.76 -11.30
C ASN A 263 -8.01 21.99 -10.85
N LEU A 264 -8.86 22.44 -11.77
CA LEU A 264 -10.28 22.70 -11.51
C LEU A 264 -11.06 21.43 -11.09
N SER A 265 -10.61 20.25 -11.52
CA SER A 265 -11.21 18.96 -11.15
C SER A 265 -10.73 18.44 -9.79
N GLY A 266 -9.81 19.15 -9.12
CA GLY A 266 -9.25 18.74 -7.83
C GLY A 266 -8.09 17.73 -7.92
N ASN A 267 -7.57 17.44 -9.11
CA ASN A 267 -6.39 16.60 -9.29
C ASN A 267 -5.10 17.44 -9.17
N VAL A 268 -4.01 16.84 -8.65
CA VAL A 268 -2.72 17.52 -8.50
C VAL A 268 -2.03 17.70 -9.85
N SER A 269 -1.97 18.93 -10.36
CA SER A 269 -1.26 19.26 -11.60
C SER A 269 0.23 19.49 -11.41
N TYR A 270 0.65 20.04 -10.27
CA TYR A 270 2.07 20.25 -9.99
C TYR A 270 2.39 19.91 -8.53
N VAL A 271 3.56 19.29 -8.33
CA VAL A 271 4.18 19.20 -6.99
C VAL A 271 5.50 19.96 -7.05
N ILE A 272 5.59 21.03 -6.26
CA ILE A 272 6.74 21.95 -6.23
C ILE A 272 7.59 21.61 -5.01
N PRO A 273 8.71 20.88 -5.17
CA PRO A 273 9.54 20.46 -4.05
C PRO A 273 10.38 21.62 -3.48
N PRO A 274 11.01 21.45 -2.30
CA PRO A 274 11.72 22.53 -1.60
C PRO A 274 12.81 23.21 -2.42
N LYS A 275 13.55 22.44 -3.23
CA LYS A 275 14.58 22.99 -4.13
C LYS A 275 14.00 23.94 -5.19
N ALA A 276 12.80 23.64 -5.69
CA ALA A 276 12.11 24.51 -6.64
C ALA A 276 11.61 25.78 -5.93
N VAL A 277 11.04 25.66 -4.72
CA VAL A 277 10.61 26.82 -3.91
C VAL A 277 11.78 27.75 -3.61
N ALA A 278 12.91 27.21 -3.14
CA ALA A 278 14.11 28.00 -2.88
C ALA A 278 14.59 28.75 -4.13
N ARG A 279 14.55 28.11 -5.31
CA ARG A 279 14.90 28.76 -6.57
C ARG A 279 13.91 29.85 -6.95
N LEU A 280 12.61 29.59 -6.89
CA LEU A 280 11.54 30.56 -7.18
C LEU A 280 11.65 31.80 -6.29
N ASN A 281 11.93 31.59 -4.99
CA ASN A 281 12.16 32.66 -4.03
C ASN A 281 13.40 33.49 -4.41
N SER A 282 14.52 32.84 -4.76
CA SER A 282 15.77 33.53 -5.15
C SER A 282 15.64 34.41 -6.39
N ILE A 283 14.74 34.06 -7.32
CA ILE A 283 14.51 34.82 -8.57
C ILE A 283 13.27 35.71 -8.49
N SER A 284 12.57 35.73 -7.34
CA SER A 284 11.35 36.49 -7.10
C SER A 284 10.26 36.34 -8.18
N THR A 285 10.24 35.19 -8.87
CA THR A 285 9.30 34.89 -9.96
C THR A 285 8.58 33.60 -9.62
N TRP A 286 7.34 33.70 -9.16
CA TRP A 286 6.53 32.56 -8.71
C TRP A 286 5.74 31.94 -9.86
N ASN A 287 6.47 31.33 -10.79
CA ASN A 287 5.91 30.63 -11.93
C ASN A 287 6.67 29.32 -12.15
N VAL A 288 5.96 28.18 -12.17
CA VAL A 288 6.58 26.85 -12.36
C VAL A 288 7.37 26.74 -13.66
N SER A 289 7.01 27.50 -14.70
CA SER A 289 7.73 27.55 -15.97
C SER A 289 9.13 28.15 -15.86
N SER A 290 9.43 28.89 -14.79
CA SER A 290 10.77 29.41 -14.49
C SER A 290 11.70 28.34 -13.89
N VAL A 291 11.16 27.21 -13.45
CA VAL A 291 11.88 26.08 -12.85
C VAL A 291 11.44 24.72 -13.41
N PRO A 292 11.34 24.56 -14.74
CA PRO A 292 10.62 23.46 -15.37
C PRO A 292 11.27 22.09 -15.11
N ASN A 293 12.55 22.06 -14.71
CA ASN A 293 13.31 20.84 -14.44
C ASN A 293 13.37 20.49 -12.95
N LEU A 294 12.74 21.28 -12.07
CA LEU A 294 12.72 21.06 -10.63
C LEU A 294 11.35 20.64 -10.08
N VAL A 295 10.31 20.64 -10.92
CA VAL A 295 8.91 20.46 -10.53
C VAL A 295 8.36 19.15 -11.12
N PHE A 296 7.49 18.47 -10.38
CA PHE A 296 6.68 17.37 -10.92
C PHE A 296 5.44 17.97 -11.60
N SER A 297 5.09 17.51 -12.79
CA SER A 297 3.88 17.96 -13.47
C SER A 297 3.05 16.78 -13.98
N TYR A 298 1.73 16.93 -13.89
CA TYR A 298 0.75 15.95 -14.31
C TYR A 298 -0.33 16.62 -15.15
N LYS A 299 -0.66 16.01 -16.28
CA LYS A 299 -1.87 16.35 -17.03
C LYS A 299 -2.81 15.16 -17.06
N TYR A 300 -4.09 15.48 -17.13
CA TYR A 300 -5.17 14.52 -17.04
C TYR A 300 -6.06 14.61 -18.27
N ASP A 301 -6.66 13.50 -18.65
CA ASP A 301 -7.78 13.50 -19.59
C ASP A 301 -9.11 13.85 -18.90
N ALA A 302 -10.20 13.85 -19.67
CA ALA A 302 -11.55 14.11 -19.17
C ALA A 302 -12.06 13.07 -18.15
N LYS A 303 -11.45 11.88 -18.10
CA LYS A 303 -11.77 10.82 -17.12
C LYS A 303 -10.91 10.94 -15.84
N GLY A 304 -9.99 11.90 -15.76
CA GLY A 304 -9.08 12.05 -14.62
C GLY A 304 -7.90 11.08 -14.62
N ARG A 305 -7.58 10.43 -15.75
CA ARG A 305 -6.41 9.55 -15.90
C ARG A 305 -5.19 10.39 -16.30
N VAL A 306 -4.00 10.06 -15.79
CA VAL A 306 -2.77 10.82 -16.06
C VAL A 306 -2.25 10.51 -17.47
N THR A 307 -2.29 11.47 -18.38
CA THR A 307 -1.84 11.30 -19.78
C THR A 307 -0.44 11.86 -20.04
N GLU A 308 -0.03 12.86 -19.27
CA GLU A 308 1.34 13.37 -19.28
C GLU A 308 1.89 13.40 -17.85
N LYS A 309 3.09 12.86 -17.66
CA LYS A 309 3.82 12.89 -16.40
C LYS A 309 5.23 13.40 -16.62
N LYS A 310 5.65 14.39 -15.84
CA LYS A 310 7.03 14.86 -15.81
C LYS A 310 7.58 14.76 -14.39
N VAL A 311 8.77 14.20 -14.27
CA VAL A 311 9.55 14.24 -13.02
C VAL A 311 10.71 15.22 -13.17
N PRO A 312 11.20 15.83 -12.08
CA PRO A 312 12.36 16.72 -12.11
C PRO A 312 13.56 16.09 -12.81
N GLY A 313 14.21 16.86 -13.68
CA GLY A 313 15.37 16.42 -14.46
C GLY A 313 15.08 15.47 -15.64
N ALA A 314 13.84 15.01 -15.82
CA ALA A 314 13.45 14.15 -16.95
C ALA A 314 12.55 14.88 -17.95
N GLY A 315 12.47 14.32 -19.16
CA GLY A 315 11.47 14.72 -20.16
C GLY A 315 10.07 14.25 -19.78
N VAL A 316 9.06 14.77 -20.49
CA VAL A 316 7.66 14.36 -20.30
C VAL A 316 7.47 12.93 -20.80
N VAL A 317 6.81 12.11 -19.98
CA VAL A 317 6.33 10.77 -20.30
C VAL A 317 4.86 10.86 -20.70
N TYR A 318 4.54 10.29 -21.86
CA TYR A 318 3.19 10.13 -22.38
C TYR A 318 2.65 8.77 -21.97
N ILE A 319 1.38 8.73 -21.58
CA ILE A 319 0.66 7.53 -21.17
C ILE A 319 -0.64 7.47 -21.97
N VAL A 320 -0.84 6.38 -22.69
CA VAL A 320 -2.04 6.12 -23.51
C VAL A 320 -2.79 4.97 -22.88
N TYR A 321 -4.09 5.18 -22.74
CA TYR A 321 -5.00 4.19 -22.18
C TYR A 321 -5.87 3.59 -23.27
N ASP A 322 -6.30 2.36 -23.10
CA ASP A 322 -7.35 1.80 -23.92
C ASP A 322 -8.76 2.19 -23.40
N PRO A 323 -9.82 1.85 -24.14
CA PRO A 323 -11.21 2.07 -23.71
C PRO A 323 -11.62 1.36 -22.41
N LEU A 324 -10.85 0.35 -21.96
CA LEU A 324 -11.05 -0.36 -20.69
C LEU A 324 -10.25 0.27 -19.53
N ASP A 325 -9.68 1.46 -19.74
CA ASP A 325 -8.88 2.21 -18.77
C ASP A 325 -7.57 1.52 -18.36
N ARG A 326 -7.01 0.65 -19.20
CA ARG A 326 -5.70 0.02 -18.99
C ARG A 326 -4.61 0.79 -19.72
N VAL A 327 -3.40 0.83 -19.16
CA VAL A 327 -2.25 1.48 -19.81
C VAL A 327 -1.71 0.58 -20.91
N VAL A 328 -1.86 0.97 -22.17
CA VAL A 328 -1.39 0.16 -23.30
C VAL A 328 -0.11 0.68 -23.91
N LEU A 329 0.17 1.98 -23.81
CA LEU A 329 1.44 2.56 -24.26
C LEU A 329 1.99 3.58 -23.27
N VAL A 330 3.31 3.58 -23.14
CA VAL A 330 4.09 4.58 -22.41
C VAL A 330 5.26 5.03 -23.27
N GLN A 331 5.46 6.34 -23.41
CA GLN A 331 6.59 6.88 -24.17
C GLN A 331 7.29 8.00 -23.40
N ASP A 332 8.55 7.76 -23.07
CA ASP A 332 9.44 8.79 -22.57
C ASP A 332 9.97 9.69 -23.70
N ALA A 333 10.65 10.77 -23.31
CA ALA A 333 11.17 11.75 -24.28
C ALA A 333 12.25 11.19 -25.22
N LYS A 334 12.99 10.13 -24.84
CA LYS A 334 14.03 9.53 -25.67
C LYS A 334 13.44 8.54 -26.68
N MET A 335 12.47 7.73 -26.28
CA MET A 335 11.74 6.85 -27.19
C MET A 335 10.98 7.65 -28.25
N ARG A 336 10.47 8.83 -27.88
CA ARG A 336 9.79 9.76 -28.79
C ARG A 336 10.67 10.21 -29.97
N THR A 337 11.97 10.40 -29.79
CA THR A 337 12.86 10.82 -30.90
C THR A 337 12.99 9.77 -31.99
N SER A 338 12.58 8.53 -31.71
CA SER A 338 12.59 7.42 -32.66
C SER A 338 11.20 6.83 -32.87
N ASN A 339 10.14 7.56 -32.52
CA ASN A 339 8.74 7.12 -32.68
C ASN A 339 8.44 5.76 -32.01
N LYS A 340 9.13 5.47 -30.91
CA LYS A 340 8.99 4.24 -30.14
C LYS A 340 8.09 4.47 -28.93
N TRP A 341 7.34 3.44 -28.57
CA TRP A 341 6.50 3.35 -27.39
C TRP A 341 6.83 2.05 -26.67
N PHE A 342 6.85 2.07 -25.34
CA PHE A 342 6.76 0.85 -24.57
C PHE A 342 5.30 0.42 -24.55
N TYR A 343 5.00 -0.82 -24.94
CA TYR A 343 3.62 -1.31 -24.95
C TYR A 343 3.44 -2.45 -23.96
N THR A 344 2.21 -2.61 -23.48
CA THR A 344 1.77 -3.71 -22.61
C THR A 344 0.48 -4.32 -23.16
N LYS A 345 0.44 -5.65 -23.25
CA LYS A 345 -0.76 -6.43 -23.57
C LYS A 345 -1.23 -7.21 -22.36
N TYR A 346 -2.53 -7.53 -22.36
CA TYR A 346 -3.24 -8.07 -21.21
C TYR A 346 -3.99 -9.36 -21.55
N ASP A 347 -4.17 -10.21 -20.55
CA ASP A 347 -5.12 -11.34 -20.60
C ASP A 347 -6.56 -10.90 -20.25
N SER A 348 -7.48 -11.86 -20.25
CA SER A 348 -8.90 -11.64 -19.92
C SER A 348 -9.15 -11.20 -18.48
N ARG A 349 -8.15 -11.32 -17.60
CA ARG A 349 -8.18 -10.93 -16.18
C ARG A 349 -7.40 -9.63 -15.92
N PHE A 350 -7.05 -8.88 -16.98
CA PHE A 350 -6.31 -7.63 -16.91
C PHE A 350 -4.90 -7.74 -16.30
N ARG A 351 -4.26 -8.90 -16.45
CA ARG A 351 -2.85 -9.10 -16.08
C ARG A 351 -1.95 -8.87 -17.29
N SER A 352 -0.82 -8.19 -17.10
CA SER A 352 0.17 -7.98 -18.16
C SER A 352 0.77 -9.31 -18.61
N ILE A 353 0.73 -9.62 -19.91
CA ILE A 353 1.21 -10.90 -20.47
C ILE A 353 2.32 -10.73 -21.49
N THR A 354 2.43 -9.55 -22.10
CA THR A 354 3.47 -9.24 -23.07
C THR A 354 3.83 -7.78 -22.97
N GLU A 355 5.12 -7.49 -22.97
CA GLU A 355 5.64 -6.13 -23.03
C GLU A 355 6.75 -6.03 -24.07
N GLY A 356 6.83 -4.86 -24.70
CA GLY A 356 7.82 -4.64 -25.73
C GLY A 356 7.88 -3.21 -26.23
N ILE A 357 8.53 -3.06 -27.39
CA ILE A 357 8.61 -1.77 -28.08
C ILE A 357 7.66 -1.80 -29.27
N TYR A 358 6.81 -0.79 -29.37
CA TYR A 358 5.95 -0.54 -30.53
C TYR A 358 6.48 0.69 -31.26
N THR A 359 6.70 0.58 -32.57
CA THR A 359 7.17 1.70 -33.39
C THR A 359 6.04 2.20 -34.26
N ASP A 360 5.67 3.47 -34.11
CA ASP A 360 4.66 4.11 -34.94
C ASP A 360 5.07 5.53 -35.33
N ALA A 361 5.38 5.70 -36.61
CA ALA A 361 5.75 6.99 -37.18
C ALA A 361 4.53 7.77 -37.73
N THR A 362 3.32 7.23 -37.61
CA THR A 362 2.10 7.85 -38.14
C THR A 362 1.39 8.73 -37.09
N HIS A 363 1.23 8.25 -35.87
CA HIS A 363 0.59 8.96 -34.75
C HIS A 363 1.65 9.47 -33.76
N THR A 364 2.32 10.57 -34.13
CA THR A 364 3.47 11.10 -33.37
C THR A 364 3.09 11.99 -32.18
N SER A 365 1.83 12.41 -32.07
CA SER A 365 1.32 13.16 -30.90
C SER A 365 0.50 12.28 -29.97
N LEU A 366 0.48 12.63 -28.68
CA LEU A 366 -0.31 11.95 -27.66
C LEU A 366 -1.81 11.89 -28.02
N SER A 367 -2.39 13.01 -28.46
CA SER A 367 -3.81 13.05 -28.83
C SER A 367 -4.13 12.20 -30.06
N SER A 368 -3.22 12.16 -31.05
CA SER A 368 -3.37 11.32 -32.25
C SER A 368 -3.30 9.84 -31.88
N MET A 369 -2.31 9.45 -31.07
CA MET A 369 -2.16 8.06 -30.61
C MET A 369 -3.33 7.61 -29.74
N GLN A 370 -3.80 8.46 -28.83
CA GLN A 370 -4.97 8.18 -28.00
C GLN A 370 -6.23 7.97 -28.86
N SER A 371 -6.48 8.86 -29.84
CA SER A 371 -7.62 8.73 -30.75
C SER A 371 -7.54 7.48 -31.62
N TYR A 372 -6.33 7.11 -32.07
CA TYR A 372 -6.10 5.88 -32.80
C TYR A 372 -6.45 4.66 -31.94
N VAL A 373 -5.93 4.58 -30.72
CA VAL A 373 -6.22 3.47 -29.80
C VAL A 373 -7.71 3.38 -29.47
N ASP A 374 -8.37 4.51 -29.21
CA ASP A 374 -9.80 4.55 -28.90
C ASP A 374 -10.68 4.07 -30.08
N GLY A 375 -10.20 4.26 -31.32
CA GLY A 375 -10.91 3.88 -32.55
C GLY A 375 -10.68 2.44 -33.01
N LEU A 376 -9.86 1.64 -32.32
CA LEU A 376 -9.56 0.28 -32.74
C LEU A 376 -10.75 -0.67 -32.56
N SER A 377 -11.01 -1.48 -33.59
CA SER A 377 -12.12 -2.43 -33.59
C SER A 377 -12.00 -3.54 -32.54
N CYS A 378 -10.81 -3.86 -32.03
CA CYS A 378 -10.64 -4.86 -30.97
C CYS A 378 -11.24 -4.41 -29.61
N TYR A 379 -11.52 -3.13 -29.45
CA TYR A 379 -12.27 -2.59 -28.31
C TYR A 379 -13.77 -2.41 -28.58
N GLY A 380 -14.24 -2.80 -29.77
CA GLY A 380 -15.65 -2.79 -30.15
C GLY A 380 -16.46 -3.92 -29.52
N SER A 381 -17.69 -4.14 -30.03
CA SER A 381 -18.70 -5.05 -29.47
C SER A 381 -18.39 -6.56 -29.62
N GLY A 382 -17.13 -6.96 -29.74
CA GLY A 382 -16.69 -8.35 -29.92
C GLY A 382 -15.35 -8.65 -29.25
N THR A 383 -15.35 -8.77 -27.92
CA THR A 383 -14.44 -9.49 -26.98
C THR A 383 -12.94 -9.70 -27.26
N THR A 384 -12.30 -9.11 -28.26
CA THR A 384 -10.87 -9.33 -28.57
C THR A 384 -9.95 -8.33 -27.86
N TYR A 385 -10.36 -7.76 -26.72
CA TYR A 385 -9.55 -6.77 -25.98
C TYR A 385 -8.39 -7.39 -25.18
N TYR A 386 -8.13 -8.68 -25.34
CA TYR A 386 -7.11 -9.43 -24.60
C TYR A 386 -6.50 -10.51 -25.46
N GLU A 387 -5.31 -10.97 -25.09
CA GLU A 387 -4.69 -12.15 -25.72
C GLU A 387 -4.87 -13.39 -24.86
N LYS A 388 -4.87 -14.54 -25.52
CA LYS A 388 -5.00 -15.86 -24.91
C LYS A 388 -3.80 -16.73 -25.25
N ARG A 389 -3.54 -17.74 -24.43
CA ARG A 389 -2.54 -18.75 -24.76
C ARG A 389 -2.98 -19.60 -25.94
N SER A 390 -2.04 -19.92 -26.84
CA SER A 390 -2.27 -20.75 -28.01
C SER A 390 -1.00 -21.43 -28.50
N SER A 391 -1.05 -22.75 -28.64
CA SER A 391 0.05 -23.56 -29.17
C SER A 391 0.39 -23.25 -30.63
N SER A 392 -0.54 -22.63 -31.37
CA SER A 392 -0.30 -22.18 -32.75
C SER A 392 0.40 -20.81 -32.86
N ALA A 393 0.58 -20.12 -31.72
CA ALA A 393 1.22 -18.82 -31.69
C ALA A 393 2.66 -18.91 -31.16
N SER A 394 3.53 -17.98 -31.60
CA SER A 394 4.90 -17.87 -31.10
C SER A 394 5.07 -16.55 -30.35
N PRO A 395 5.45 -16.55 -29.06
CA PRO A 395 5.77 -17.65 -28.16
C PRO A 395 4.59 -18.00 -27.25
N TRP A 396 3.49 -18.45 -27.87
CA TRP A 396 2.30 -18.99 -27.22
C TRP A 396 1.23 -18.04 -26.73
N TYR A 397 1.28 -16.75 -27.10
CA TYR A 397 0.14 -15.84 -26.95
C TYR A 397 -0.38 -15.41 -28.32
N THR A 398 -1.70 -15.23 -28.43
CA THR A 398 -2.32 -14.61 -29.62
C THR A 398 -1.87 -13.16 -29.80
N ASN A 399 -2.19 -12.59 -30.96
CA ASN A 399 -1.88 -11.22 -31.32
C ASN A 399 -3.10 -10.56 -31.98
N ASP A 400 -4.24 -10.67 -31.30
CA ASP A 400 -5.58 -10.34 -31.80
C ASP A 400 -5.96 -8.86 -31.55
N CYS A 401 -5.34 -8.21 -30.55
CA CYS A 401 -5.55 -6.78 -30.26
C CYS A 401 -4.27 -5.96 -30.38
N PHE A 402 -4.44 -4.66 -30.24
CA PHE A 402 -3.36 -3.71 -30.40
C PHE A 402 -2.24 -3.87 -29.36
N PRO A 403 -0.96 -3.65 -29.75
CA PRO A 403 -0.47 -3.53 -31.13
C PRO A 403 -0.35 -4.91 -31.82
N THR A 404 -0.81 -5.02 -33.07
CA THR A 404 -0.74 -6.27 -33.86
C THR A 404 0.46 -6.34 -34.81
N SER A 405 1.14 -5.21 -35.05
CA SER A 405 2.32 -5.12 -35.92
C SER A 405 3.24 -3.98 -35.44
N GLY A 406 4.47 -3.90 -36.00
CA GLY A 406 5.44 -2.88 -35.60
C GLY A 406 6.00 -3.08 -34.19
N THR A 407 5.92 -4.30 -33.66
CA THR A 407 6.35 -4.69 -32.32
C THR A 407 7.74 -5.31 -32.31
N GLU A 408 8.48 -5.06 -31.23
CA GLU A 408 9.66 -5.80 -30.82
C GLU A 408 9.42 -6.30 -29.39
N GLU A 409 9.07 -7.57 -29.23
CA GLU A 409 8.72 -8.13 -27.92
C GLU A 409 9.96 -8.26 -27.03
N ARG A 410 9.78 -8.00 -25.73
CA ARG A 410 10.87 -8.00 -24.74
C ARG A 410 10.59 -8.93 -23.57
N LEU A 411 9.33 -9.03 -23.14
CA LEU A 411 8.91 -9.83 -22.00
C LEU A 411 7.61 -10.57 -22.32
N TYR A 412 7.52 -11.81 -21.85
CA TYR A 412 6.26 -12.56 -21.73
C TYR A 412 6.10 -13.06 -20.30
N TYR A 413 4.86 -13.04 -19.82
CA TYR A 413 4.48 -13.52 -18.51
C TYR A 413 3.50 -14.68 -18.65
N TYR A 414 3.74 -15.78 -17.97
CA TYR A 414 2.88 -16.96 -17.94
C TYR A 414 2.30 -17.13 -16.55
N TYR A 415 1.00 -17.40 -16.49
CA TYR A 415 0.24 -17.48 -15.26
C TYR A 415 -0.56 -18.80 -15.19
N ASP A 416 -1.03 -19.09 -13.99
CA ASP A 416 -2.04 -20.11 -13.66
C ASP A 416 -1.56 -21.56 -13.66
N ASP A 417 -0.63 -21.94 -14.53
CA ASP A 417 -0.11 -23.30 -14.67
C ASP A 417 1.28 -23.32 -15.35
N TYR A 418 1.82 -24.51 -15.59
CA TYR A 418 3.12 -24.75 -16.25
C TYR A 418 2.97 -25.25 -17.70
N ASP A 419 1.76 -25.20 -18.27
CA ASP A 419 1.43 -25.49 -19.67
C ASP A 419 1.35 -24.14 -20.42
N PHE A 420 2.52 -23.58 -20.71
CA PHE A 420 2.66 -22.25 -21.28
C PHE A 420 2.12 -22.17 -22.71
N ASP A 421 2.16 -23.26 -23.46
CA ASP A 421 1.60 -23.34 -24.81
C ASP A 421 0.10 -23.70 -24.86
N ASN A 422 -0.47 -24.09 -23.72
CA ASN A 422 -1.88 -24.45 -23.55
C ASN A 422 -2.29 -25.62 -24.48
N ASN A 423 -1.39 -26.61 -24.65
CA ASN A 423 -1.64 -27.83 -25.42
C ASN A 423 -2.24 -28.98 -24.60
N GLY A 424 -2.40 -28.79 -23.29
CA GLY A 424 -2.88 -29.79 -22.34
C GLY A 424 -1.77 -30.53 -21.58
N THR A 425 -0.50 -30.22 -21.84
CA THR A 425 0.69 -30.86 -21.24
C THR A 425 1.62 -29.79 -20.68
N ALA A 426 2.10 -29.97 -19.46
CA ALA A 426 3.04 -29.02 -18.86
C ALA A 426 4.37 -28.99 -19.64
N ASP A 427 4.78 -27.80 -20.08
CA ASP A 427 6.07 -27.55 -20.73
C ASP A 427 7.25 -27.66 -19.75
N LEU A 428 6.98 -27.40 -18.47
CA LEU A 428 7.95 -27.44 -17.40
C LEU A 428 7.52 -28.41 -16.31
N SER A 429 8.46 -29.24 -15.87
CA SER A 429 8.29 -30.15 -14.76
C SER A 429 9.29 -29.79 -13.66
N TYR A 430 8.84 -29.91 -12.41
CA TYR A 430 9.70 -29.68 -11.26
C TYR A 430 10.74 -30.80 -11.15
N THR A 431 12.01 -30.43 -11.06
CA THR A 431 13.11 -31.32 -10.70
C THR A 431 13.49 -31.03 -9.25
N SER A 432 13.45 -32.06 -8.40
CA SER A 432 13.90 -31.91 -7.01
C SER A 432 15.42 -31.79 -6.97
N GLU A 433 15.90 -30.78 -6.26
CA GLU A 433 17.34 -30.51 -6.04
C GLU A 433 17.87 -31.24 -4.80
N GLY A 434 17.02 -32.00 -4.09
CA GLY A 434 17.39 -32.76 -2.89
C GLY A 434 17.74 -31.88 -1.69
N LEU A 435 17.24 -30.64 -1.66
CA LEU A 435 17.52 -29.71 -0.58
C LEU A 435 16.74 -30.10 0.69
N THR A 436 17.38 -29.99 1.86
CA THR A 436 16.72 -30.26 3.14
C THR A 436 15.52 -29.32 3.33
N GLY A 437 14.31 -29.88 3.39
CA GLY A 437 13.07 -29.12 3.55
C GLY A 437 12.40 -28.68 2.24
N GLU A 438 12.87 -29.17 1.09
CA GLU A 438 12.27 -28.93 -0.22
C GLU A 438 10.82 -29.46 -0.29
N GLY A 439 9.88 -28.58 -0.64
CA GLY A 439 8.47 -28.92 -0.80
C GLY A 439 8.17 -29.58 -2.15
N THR A 440 7.11 -30.38 -2.23
CA THR A 440 6.62 -30.90 -3.51
C THR A 440 5.88 -29.80 -4.25
N ALA A 441 6.26 -29.56 -5.51
CA ALA A 441 5.57 -28.61 -6.38
C ALA A 441 4.06 -28.96 -6.51
N THR A 442 3.22 -27.94 -6.54
CA THR A 442 1.78 -28.04 -6.72
C THR A 442 1.34 -27.49 -8.07
N GLY A 443 0.32 -28.10 -8.68
CA GLY A 443 -0.38 -27.55 -9.84
C GLY A 443 -1.50 -26.57 -9.49
N LYS A 444 -1.68 -26.22 -8.20
CA LYS A 444 -2.69 -25.25 -7.73
C LYS A 444 -2.17 -23.82 -7.85
N THR A 445 -1.79 -23.42 -9.06
CA THR A 445 -1.12 -22.14 -9.34
C THR A 445 -2.04 -21.10 -9.98
N LEU A 446 -3.36 -21.29 -9.91
CA LEU A 446 -4.34 -20.36 -10.46
C LEU A 446 -4.20 -18.98 -9.81
N GLY A 447 -4.04 -17.95 -10.63
CA GLY A 447 -3.93 -16.55 -10.22
C GLY A 447 -2.49 -16.04 -10.04
N ILE A 448 -1.48 -16.91 -10.02
CA ILE A 448 -0.08 -16.54 -9.76
C ILE A 448 0.81 -16.67 -11.01
N LEU A 449 1.93 -15.94 -11.01
CA LEU A 449 2.92 -15.91 -12.08
C LEU A 449 3.81 -17.15 -12.00
N THR A 450 3.80 -18.01 -13.01
CA THR A 450 4.55 -19.27 -13.04
C THR A 450 5.81 -19.18 -13.90
N GLY A 451 5.85 -18.28 -14.88
CA GLY A 451 6.99 -18.12 -15.77
C GLY A 451 7.15 -16.71 -16.35
N VAL A 452 8.39 -16.35 -16.66
CA VAL A 452 8.76 -15.12 -17.34
C VAL A 452 9.77 -15.44 -18.43
N LYS A 453 9.52 -14.97 -19.65
CA LYS A 453 10.44 -15.09 -20.79
C LYS A 453 10.95 -13.71 -21.17
N THR A 454 12.26 -13.48 -21.06
CA THR A 454 12.92 -12.18 -21.24
C THR A 454 13.89 -12.23 -22.41
N LYS A 455 13.81 -11.26 -23.34
CA LYS A 455 14.68 -11.20 -24.52
C LYS A 455 16.07 -10.69 -24.16
N ILE A 456 17.11 -11.37 -24.64
CA ILE A 456 18.49 -10.90 -24.55
C ILE A 456 18.71 -9.82 -25.60
N LEU A 457 19.02 -8.60 -25.16
CA LEU A 457 19.29 -7.47 -26.05
C LEU A 457 20.57 -7.72 -26.86
N GLY A 458 20.53 -7.44 -28.18
CA GLY A 458 21.68 -7.60 -29.07
C GLY A 458 21.89 -9.01 -29.64
N SER A 459 21.06 -9.97 -29.25
CA SER A 459 20.97 -11.29 -29.89
C SER A 459 19.93 -11.30 -31.00
N THR A 460 20.04 -12.23 -31.96
CA THR A 460 19.07 -12.34 -33.06
C THR A 460 17.71 -12.82 -32.57
N ASN A 461 17.64 -13.71 -31.56
CA ASN A 461 16.38 -14.17 -30.93
C ASN A 461 16.61 -14.99 -29.63
N ASP A 462 17.61 -14.65 -28.81
CA ASP A 462 17.85 -15.41 -27.59
C ASP A 462 16.94 -14.93 -26.46
N TRP A 463 16.33 -15.89 -25.76
CA TRP A 463 15.42 -15.64 -24.65
C TRP A 463 15.87 -16.38 -23.41
N LEU A 464 15.82 -15.71 -22.27
CA LEU A 464 15.95 -16.31 -20.96
C LEU A 464 14.56 -16.66 -20.45
N ILE A 465 14.35 -17.91 -20.06
CA ILE A 465 13.13 -18.34 -19.39
C ILE A 465 13.47 -18.54 -17.92
N SER A 466 12.73 -17.84 -17.06
CA SER A 466 12.73 -18.04 -15.62
C SER A 466 11.36 -18.56 -15.21
N TYR A 467 11.32 -19.55 -14.34
CA TYR A 467 10.08 -20.14 -13.84
C TYR A 467 10.18 -20.30 -12.33
N THR A 468 9.02 -20.25 -11.67
CA THR A 468 8.91 -20.43 -10.22
C THR A 468 7.92 -21.56 -9.96
N PHE A 469 8.41 -22.63 -9.35
CA PHE A 469 7.54 -23.69 -8.85
C PHE A 469 7.08 -23.36 -7.43
N TYR A 470 5.79 -23.52 -7.21
CA TYR A 470 5.14 -23.29 -5.92
C TYR A 470 4.88 -24.61 -5.24
N ASP A 471 5.08 -24.70 -3.92
CA ASP A 471 4.58 -25.81 -3.12
C ASP A 471 3.16 -25.50 -2.62
N LYS A 472 2.61 -26.36 -1.76
CA LYS A 472 1.24 -26.16 -1.21
C LYS A 472 1.17 -25.09 -0.10
N ARG A 473 2.28 -24.50 0.34
CA ARG A 473 2.33 -23.67 1.56
C ARG A 473 2.12 -22.20 1.31
#